data_AF-A0A9E4JM16-F1
#
_entry.id   AF-A0A9E4JM16-F1
#
_cell.length_a   1.000
_cell.length_b   1.000
_cell.length_c   1.000
_cell.angle_alpha   90.00
_cell.angle_beta   90.00
_cell.angle_gamma   90.00
#
_symmetry.space_group_name_H-M   'P 1'
#
loop_
_entity.id
_entity.type
_entity.pdbx_description
1 polymer ?
#
loop_
_entity_poly.entity_id
_entity_poly.type
_entity_poly.pdbx_seq_one_letter_code
_entity_poly.pdbx_strand_id
1 'polypeptide(L)'
;MLLDLDETLFLRNSTEEYLNTLKPRILGAILLILLDVLRPWNFLPGNLKGEVSRDWLRVIISTLIFPWTMLFWQGEAKKLAELYSNSQLVKMLAQKPKSAIVITTLGFNLIVDPLIKHLPLEVSGTVACRFWRGGVDRVKGKYQLVVDQLGEEKVAQAIAITDSPNDNPLLAAVAEPYLVTWPGAEYVPALSDTYIPFFYLERIKRPGEKYFLRVILADDWLVLIFATSWISPVPVLHAGMVLFFLLSFWCIYEVGYLENDRVAEQFEKSPTLSNTYSIYKREMKWQQPWIWAAILAIPGLFLLNSIQSQFFLEYFTNPMTIPVISVTLWIALLVLVRISFWVYNYIDKQTRTWLYLILQAYKTFGFLLLTSTNIVGTLLFSAQVLSRWICYLTYRYAHKDWLNLPGELLRCLIFSFLLMAIAVGTRDVHVLWNGQAFVIFIWCLYRGRLQLLSILNQAHCIYQDRWEVKP
;
A
#
# COMPACT_ATOMS: atom_id res chain seq x y z
N MET A 1 10.57 -35.65 21.04
CA MET A 1 10.97 -34.69 19.99
C MET A 1 10.06 -33.48 20.10
N LEU A 2 10.65 -32.30 20.11
CA LEU A 2 9.96 -31.01 20.14
C LEU A 2 10.01 -30.44 18.72
N LEU A 3 8.85 -30.16 18.15
CA LEU A 3 8.75 -29.79 16.75
C LEU A 3 8.01 -28.47 16.62
N ASP A 4 8.64 -27.48 16.01
CA ASP A 4 7.96 -26.23 15.68
C ASP A 4 6.89 -26.43 14.62
N LEU A 5 5.82 -25.65 14.72
CA LEU A 5 4.71 -25.75 13.78
C LEU A 5 4.92 -24.86 12.57
N ASP A 6 4.94 -23.54 12.83
CA ASP A 6 4.95 -22.52 11.79
C ASP A 6 6.29 -22.56 11.05
N GLU A 7 6.23 -22.40 9.73
CA GLU A 7 7.37 -22.45 8.80
C GLU A 7 8.28 -23.70 8.87
N THR A 8 7.94 -24.69 9.70
CA THR A 8 8.69 -25.93 9.93
C THR A 8 7.86 -27.15 9.52
N LEU A 9 6.83 -27.51 10.31
CA LEU A 9 5.94 -28.64 9.99
C LEU A 9 4.81 -28.21 9.06
N PHE A 10 4.30 -27.00 9.27
CA PHE A 10 3.37 -26.28 8.40
C PHE A 10 4.18 -25.17 7.71
N LEU A 11 4.33 -25.22 6.40
CA LEU A 11 5.24 -24.35 5.63
C LEU A 11 4.75 -22.89 5.49
N ARG A 12 3.86 -22.46 6.38
CA ARG A 12 3.29 -21.11 6.45
C ARG A 12 3.12 -20.69 7.91
N ASN A 13 2.77 -19.43 8.10
CA ASN A 13 2.41 -18.92 9.41
C ASN A 13 0.95 -19.23 9.75
N SER A 14 0.68 -20.02 10.79
CA SER A 14 -0.68 -20.34 11.23
C SER A 14 -1.49 -19.11 11.64
N THR A 15 -0.86 -18.11 12.25
CA THR A 15 -1.54 -16.89 12.69
C THR A 15 -1.94 -16.01 11.52
N GLU A 16 -1.05 -15.79 10.54
CA GLU A 16 -1.40 -15.04 9.33
C GLU A 16 -2.46 -15.76 8.51
N GLU A 17 -2.42 -17.10 8.40
CA GLU A 17 -3.47 -17.83 7.68
C GLU A 17 -4.83 -17.78 8.39
N TYR A 18 -4.86 -17.80 9.73
CA TYR A 18 -6.10 -17.58 10.48
C TYR A 18 -6.69 -16.20 10.17
N LEU A 19 -5.87 -15.14 10.25
CA LEU A 19 -6.29 -13.77 9.93
C LEU A 19 -6.66 -13.62 8.44
N ASN A 20 -6.09 -14.45 7.56
CA ASN A 20 -6.44 -14.49 6.15
C ASN A 20 -7.86 -15.05 5.90
N THR A 21 -8.48 -15.70 6.88
CA THR A 21 -9.87 -16.19 6.77
C THR A 21 -10.94 -15.18 7.17
N LEU A 22 -10.54 -13.97 7.60
CA LEU A 22 -11.48 -12.92 7.99
C LEU A 22 -12.47 -12.59 6.86
N LYS A 23 -13.75 -12.49 7.23
CA LYS A 23 -14.85 -12.13 6.34
C LYS A 23 -15.73 -11.06 6.98
N PRO A 24 -16.23 -10.05 6.23
CA PRO A 24 -15.85 -9.72 4.85
C PRO A 24 -14.37 -9.33 4.72
N ARG A 25 -13.68 -9.81 3.67
CA ARG A 25 -12.21 -9.65 3.51
C ARG A 25 -11.77 -8.18 3.57
N ILE A 26 -12.53 -7.28 2.94
CA ILE A 26 -12.23 -5.84 2.92
C ILE A 26 -12.22 -5.26 4.33
N LEU A 27 -13.25 -5.57 5.15
CA LEU A 27 -13.33 -5.06 6.52
C LEU A 27 -12.23 -5.67 7.40
N GLY A 28 -11.91 -6.96 7.20
CA GLY A 28 -10.77 -7.59 7.85
C GLY A 28 -9.45 -6.89 7.52
N ALA A 29 -9.21 -6.57 6.24
CA ALA A 29 -7.98 -5.91 5.80
C ALA A 29 -7.87 -4.48 6.37
N ILE A 30 -8.98 -3.72 6.36
CA ILE A 30 -9.05 -2.40 7.00
C ILE A 30 -8.73 -2.50 8.49
N LEU A 31 -9.32 -3.49 9.20
CA LEU A 31 -9.05 -3.71 10.62
C LEU A 31 -7.56 -3.97 10.86
N LEU A 32 -6.94 -4.90 10.13
CA LEU A 32 -5.52 -5.25 10.31
C LEU A 32 -4.60 -4.05 10.04
N ILE A 33 -4.88 -3.28 8.98
CA ILE A 33 -4.14 -2.04 8.68
C ILE A 33 -4.28 -1.05 9.84
N LEU A 34 -5.49 -0.87 10.35
CA LEU A 34 -5.77 0.06 11.44
C LEU A 34 -5.06 -0.37 12.73
N LEU A 35 -5.00 -1.68 13.02
CA LEU A 35 -4.24 -2.22 14.15
C LEU A 35 -2.72 -1.98 13.98
N ASP A 36 -2.16 -2.15 12.79
CA ASP A 36 -0.73 -1.88 12.52
C ASP A 36 -0.38 -0.39 12.56
N VAL A 37 -1.35 0.50 12.31
CA VAL A 37 -1.19 1.96 12.41
C VAL A 37 -1.31 2.42 13.86
N LEU A 38 -2.37 2.01 14.58
CA LEU A 38 -2.60 2.42 15.96
C LEU A 38 -1.65 1.72 16.95
N ARG A 39 -1.18 0.53 16.60
CA ARG A 39 -0.31 -0.34 17.41
C ARG A 39 -0.79 -0.46 18.87
N PRO A 40 -2.03 -0.95 19.10
CA PRO A 40 -2.63 -0.96 20.44
C PRO A 40 -1.81 -1.76 21.47
N TRP A 41 -0.96 -2.69 21.03
CA TRP A 41 -0.03 -3.43 21.90
C TRP A 41 0.99 -2.54 22.60
N ASN A 42 1.24 -1.32 22.11
CA ASN A 42 2.09 -0.34 22.78
C ASN A 42 1.40 0.35 23.98
N PHE A 43 0.08 0.20 24.13
CA PHE A 43 -0.68 0.74 25.26
C PHE A 43 -0.87 -0.26 26.40
N LEU A 44 -0.43 -1.52 26.23
CA LEU A 44 -0.49 -2.51 27.29
C LEU A 44 0.52 -2.22 28.41
N PRO A 45 0.22 -2.58 29.67
CA PRO A 45 1.10 -2.34 30.80
C PRO A 45 2.22 -3.39 30.93
N GLY A 46 3.35 -2.97 31.52
CA GLY A 46 4.44 -3.86 31.94
C GLY A 46 5.03 -4.70 30.80
N ASN A 47 5.27 -5.98 31.08
CA ASN A 47 5.92 -6.90 30.15
C ASN A 47 5.03 -7.29 28.95
N LEU A 48 3.73 -6.98 29.00
CA LEU A 48 2.81 -7.20 27.87
C LEU A 48 2.96 -6.13 26.77
N LYS A 49 3.69 -5.04 27.05
CA LYS A 49 3.87 -3.94 26.11
C LYS A 49 4.74 -4.34 24.93
N GLY A 50 4.35 -3.89 23.73
CA GLY A 50 5.19 -3.98 22.53
C GLY A 50 4.89 -5.22 21.68
N GLU A 51 5.84 -5.55 20.80
CA GLU A 51 5.64 -6.52 19.72
C GLU A 51 5.34 -7.95 20.20
N VAL A 52 5.70 -8.31 21.43
CA VAL A 52 5.38 -9.62 22.03
C VAL A 52 3.87 -9.90 22.02
N SER A 53 3.05 -8.86 22.20
CA SER A 53 1.59 -8.94 22.23
C SER A 53 0.91 -8.60 20.91
N ARG A 54 1.66 -8.28 19.85
CA ARG A 54 1.12 -7.84 18.55
C ARG A 54 0.16 -8.88 17.97
N ASP A 55 0.64 -10.12 17.80
CA ASP A 55 -0.15 -11.19 17.20
C ASP A 55 -1.35 -11.57 18.07
N TRP A 56 -1.18 -11.55 19.39
CA TRP A 56 -2.25 -11.83 20.35
C TRP A 56 -3.39 -10.82 20.23
N LEU A 57 -3.09 -9.52 20.20
CA LEU A 57 -4.12 -8.50 20.01
C LEU A 57 -4.74 -8.55 18.61
N ARG A 58 -3.94 -8.78 17.56
CA ARG A 58 -4.46 -8.95 16.19
C ARG A 58 -5.46 -10.10 16.14
N VAL A 59 -5.14 -11.24 16.74
CA VAL A 59 -6.03 -12.39 16.81
C VAL A 59 -7.27 -12.09 17.65
N ILE A 60 -7.13 -11.67 18.91
CA ILE A 60 -8.29 -11.43 19.80
C ILE A 60 -9.26 -10.40 19.20
N ILE A 61 -8.75 -9.24 18.79
CA ILE A 61 -9.61 -8.15 18.29
C ILE A 61 -10.31 -8.60 17.00
N SER A 62 -9.60 -9.28 16.10
CA SER A 62 -10.20 -9.80 14.87
C SER A 62 -11.25 -10.88 15.13
N THR A 63 -11.00 -11.80 16.08
CA THR A 63 -11.97 -12.83 16.45
C THR A 63 -13.20 -12.24 17.14
N LEU A 64 -13.05 -11.19 17.97
CA LEU A 64 -14.17 -10.52 18.62
C LEU A 64 -15.05 -9.77 17.62
N ILE A 65 -14.44 -9.09 16.65
CA ILE A 65 -15.17 -8.32 15.61
C ILE A 65 -15.78 -9.26 14.56
N PHE A 66 -15.10 -10.36 14.23
CA PHE A 66 -15.52 -11.33 13.22
C PHE A 66 -15.63 -12.75 13.82
N PRO A 67 -16.60 -13.02 14.70
CA PRO A 67 -16.66 -14.27 15.47
C PRO A 67 -16.84 -15.53 14.62
N TRP A 68 -17.52 -15.41 13.47
CA TRP A 68 -17.68 -16.50 12.49
C TRP A 68 -16.37 -16.96 11.85
N THR A 69 -15.28 -16.20 11.99
CA THR A 69 -13.94 -16.62 11.54
C THR A 69 -13.54 -17.95 12.16
N MET A 70 -13.93 -18.21 13.41
CA MET A 70 -13.70 -19.50 14.07
C MET A 70 -14.37 -20.67 13.33
N LEU A 71 -15.57 -20.46 12.80
CA LEU A 71 -16.32 -21.50 12.07
C LEU A 71 -15.67 -21.77 10.72
N PHE A 72 -15.28 -20.71 10.00
CA PHE A 72 -14.60 -20.85 8.71
C PHE A 72 -13.20 -21.45 8.84
N TRP A 73 -12.50 -21.12 9.92
CA TRP A 73 -11.16 -21.63 10.18
C TRP A 73 -11.11 -23.15 10.27
N GLN A 74 -12.12 -23.80 10.87
CA GLN A 74 -12.15 -25.27 10.95
C GLN A 74 -12.06 -25.94 9.56
N GLY A 75 -12.78 -25.40 8.57
CA GLY A 75 -12.75 -25.90 7.20
C GLY A 75 -11.45 -25.53 6.46
N GLU A 76 -11.00 -24.29 6.59
CA GLU A 76 -9.78 -23.83 5.89
C GLU A 76 -8.53 -24.49 6.46
N ALA A 77 -8.45 -24.72 7.78
CA ALA A 77 -7.33 -25.40 8.43
C ALA A 77 -7.08 -26.80 7.85
N LYS A 78 -8.15 -27.57 7.58
CA LYS A 78 -8.02 -28.88 6.92
C LYS A 78 -7.33 -28.75 5.56
N LYS A 79 -7.85 -27.87 4.71
CA LYS A 79 -7.34 -27.64 3.36
C LYS A 79 -5.90 -27.12 3.38
N LEU A 80 -5.57 -26.24 4.31
CA LEU A 80 -4.22 -25.70 4.47
C LEU A 80 -3.23 -26.76 4.95
N ALA A 81 -3.61 -27.60 5.92
CA ALA A 81 -2.78 -28.70 6.40
C ALA A 81 -2.42 -29.69 5.28
N GLU A 82 -3.38 -30.00 4.40
CA GLU A 82 -3.15 -30.86 3.23
C GLU A 82 -2.18 -30.22 2.22
N LEU A 83 -2.32 -28.92 1.96
CA LEU A 83 -1.55 -28.20 0.93
C LEU A 83 -0.12 -27.81 1.37
N TYR A 84 0.05 -27.40 2.62
CA TYR A 84 1.30 -26.79 3.11
C TYR A 84 1.97 -27.61 4.21
N SER A 85 1.57 -28.88 4.41
CA SER A 85 2.35 -29.78 5.25
C SER A 85 3.73 -30.03 4.65
N ASN A 86 4.77 -30.00 5.50
CA ASN A 86 6.12 -30.33 5.09
C ASN A 86 6.25 -31.85 4.84
N SER A 87 5.93 -32.27 3.62
CA SER A 87 5.90 -33.69 3.25
C SER A 87 7.25 -34.40 3.40
N GLN A 88 8.37 -33.67 3.26
CA GLN A 88 9.70 -34.22 3.48
C GLN A 88 9.91 -34.56 4.97
N LEU A 89 9.61 -33.60 5.85
CA LEU A 89 9.74 -33.79 7.29
C LEU A 89 8.79 -34.86 7.80
N VAL A 90 7.53 -34.85 7.35
CA VAL A 90 6.54 -35.87 7.69
C VAL A 90 7.04 -37.27 7.32
N LYS A 91 7.58 -37.46 6.10
CA LYS A 91 8.11 -38.76 5.67
C LYS A 91 9.30 -39.21 6.52
N MET A 92 10.17 -38.28 6.92
CA MET A 92 11.31 -38.59 7.81
C MET A 92 10.84 -39.01 9.20
N LEU A 93 9.84 -38.33 9.75
CA LEU A 93 9.29 -38.64 11.08
C LEU A 93 8.50 -39.95 11.09
N ALA A 94 7.79 -40.26 9.99
CA ALA A 94 7.06 -41.52 9.85
C ALA A 94 7.96 -42.76 9.88
N GLN A 95 9.26 -42.62 9.57
CA GLN A 95 10.24 -43.71 9.68
C GLN A 95 10.63 -44.04 11.13
N LYS A 96 10.23 -43.21 12.11
CA LYS A 96 10.49 -43.42 13.54
C LYS A 96 9.19 -43.42 14.38
N PRO A 97 8.29 -44.40 14.20
CA PRO A 97 6.96 -44.39 14.83
C PRO A 97 6.96 -44.48 16.36
N LYS A 98 8.10 -44.80 17.00
CA LYS A 98 8.21 -44.91 18.47
C LYS A 98 8.61 -43.60 19.16
N SER A 99 8.96 -42.54 18.44
CA SER A 99 9.31 -41.27 19.08
C SER A 99 8.08 -40.46 19.42
N ALA A 100 7.92 -40.07 20.68
CA ALA A 100 6.88 -39.12 21.07
C ALA A 100 7.17 -37.74 20.44
N ILE A 101 6.25 -37.25 19.62
CA ILE A 101 6.34 -35.96 18.92
C ILE A 101 5.43 -34.97 19.64
N VAL A 102 6.02 -33.89 20.16
CA VAL A 102 5.28 -32.79 20.79
C VAL A 102 5.46 -31.56 19.93
N ILE A 103 4.35 -30.99 19.45
CA ILE A 103 4.39 -29.73 18.71
C ILE A 103 4.56 -28.57 19.69
N THR A 104 5.50 -27.67 19.43
CA THR A 104 5.84 -26.55 20.31
C THR A 104 5.81 -25.24 19.53
N THR A 105 4.83 -24.39 19.78
CA THR A 105 4.62 -23.14 19.03
C THR A 105 4.19 -21.99 19.95
N LEU A 106 4.49 -20.75 19.55
CA LEU A 106 3.93 -19.53 20.15
C LEU A 106 2.60 -19.10 19.51
N GLY A 107 2.09 -19.89 18.55
CA GLY A 107 0.73 -19.78 18.03
C GLY A 107 -0.32 -20.14 19.09
N PHE A 108 -1.58 -19.85 18.79
CA PHE A 108 -2.68 -20.01 19.74
C PHE A 108 -3.37 -21.36 19.57
N ASN A 109 -3.68 -22.06 20.67
CA ASN A 109 -4.35 -23.37 20.66
C ASN A 109 -5.62 -23.39 19.78
N LEU A 110 -6.46 -22.36 19.90
CA LEU A 110 -7.67 -22.19 19.07
C LEU A 110 -7.38 -22.21 17.56
N ILE A 111 -6.19 -21.77 17.14
CA ILE A 111 -5.75 -21.69 15.75
C ILE A 111 -5.02 -22.97 15.34
N VAL A 112 -4.08 -23.44 16.17
CA VAL A 112 -3.18 -24.53 15.78
C VAL A 112 -3.80 -25.91 15.93
N ASP A 113 -4.70 -26.13 16.90
CA ASP A 113 -5.29 -27.46 17.13
C ASP A 113 -6.09 -27.96 15.91
N PRO A 114 -6.92 -27.13 15.23
CA PRO A 114 -7.58 -27.53 13.98
C PRO A 114 -6.60 -27.88 12.85
N LEU A 115 -5.45 -27.20 12.75
CA LEU A 115 -4.42 -27.53 11.77
C LEU A 115 -3.77 -28.89 12.09
N ILE A 116 -3.34 -29.05 13.34
CA ILE A 116 -2.62 -30.25 13.81
C ILE A 116 -3.47 -31.51 13.62
N LYS A 117 -4.78 -31.43 13.87
CA LYS A 117 -5.73 -32.54 13.67
C LYS A 117 -5.72 -33.09 12.23
N HIS A 118 -5.36 -32.27 11.25
CA HIS A 118 -5.38 -32.63 9.83
C HIS A 118 -3.98 -32.83 9.23
N LEU A 119 -2.92 -32.69 10.02
CA LEU A 119 -1.58 -33.02 9.56
C LEU A 119 -1.41 -34.54 9.46
N PRO A 120 -0.71 -35.04 8.43
CA PRO A 120 -0.45 -36.46 8.24
C PRO A 120 0.65 -37.00 9.19
N LEU A 121 0.53 -36.73 10.48
CA LEU A 121 1.51 -37.08 11.52
C LEU A 121 0.80 -37.39 12.84
N GLU A 122 1.19 -38.48 13.50
CA GLU A 122 0.72 -38.76 14.86
C GLU A 122 1.48 -37.89 15.87
N VAL A 123 0.74 -37.01 16.55
CA VAL A 123 1.28 -36.06 17.52
C VAL A 123 0.89 -36.49 18.92
N SER A 124 1.87 -36.60 19.82
CA SER A 124 1.69 -37.01 21.21
C SER A 124 1.18 -35.89 22.12
N GLY A 125 1.35 -34.63 21.71
CA GLY A 125 0.83 -33.48 22.44
C GLY A 125 1.21 -32.15 21.79
N THR A 126 0.61 -31.07 22.28
CA THR A 126 0.84 -29.71 21.78
C THR A 126 1.11 -28.76 22.95
N VAL A 127 2.18 -27.97 22.83
CA VAL A 127 2.48 -26.82 23.68
C VAL A 127 2.25 -25.57 22.84
N ALA A 128 1.16 -24.85 23.12
CA ALA A 128 0.75 -23.65 22.40
C ALA A 128 0.26 -22.58 23.39
N CYS A 129 0.22 -21.32 22.94
CA CYS A 129 -0.33 -20.23 23.73
C CYS A 129 -1.85 -20.37 23.88
N ARG A 130 -2.39 -20.06 25.06
CA ARG A 130 -3.84 -20.07 25.28
C ARG A 130 -4.45 -18.81 24.66
N PHE A 131 -5.53 -18.95 23.91
CA PHE A 131 -6.20 -17.83 23.22
C PHE A 131 -6.39 -16.57 24.11
N TRP A 132 -7.04 -16.69 25.27
CA TRP A 132 -7.31 -15.53 26.15
C TRP A 132 -6.10 -15.06 26.97
N ARG A 133 -5.05 -15.87 27.11
CA ARG A 133 -3.84 -15.56 27.90
C ARG A 133 -2.58 -15.44 27.04
N GLY A 134 -2.77 -15.31 25.73
CA GLY A 134 -1.70 -15.40 24.76
C GLY A 134 -0.58 -14.39 24.97
N GLY A 135 -0.90 -13.17 25.40
CA GLY A 135 0.12 -12.18 25.74
C GLY A 135 1.01 -12.65 26.91
N VAL A 136 0.43 -13.22 27.96
CA VAL A 136 1.18 -13.73 29.12
C VAL A 136 2.02 -14.94 28.72
N ASP A 137 1.46 -15.86 27.93
CA ASP A 137 2.15 -17.06 27.46
C ASP A 137 3.33 -16.70 26.53
N ARG A 138 3.15 -15.71 25.65
CA ARG A 138 4.23 -15.22 24.77
C ARG A 138 5.34 -14.48 25.51
N VAL A 139 5.02 -13.73 26.57
CA VAL A 139 6.02 -13.10 27.45
C VAL A 139 6.88 -14.14 28.16
N LYS A 140 6.31 -15.28 28.57
CA LYS A 140 7.08 -16.40 29.14
C LYS A 140 8.07 -17.00 28.13
N GLY A 141 7.69 -17.02 26.85
CA GLY A 141 8.50 -17.56 25.76
C GLY A 141 8.38 -19.09 25.61
N LYS A 142 8.79 -19.59 24.44
CA LYS A 142 8.57 -20.98 24.01
C LYS A 142 9.24 -21.98 24.97
N TYR A 143 10.49 -21.73 25.35
CA TYR A 143 11.23 -22.57 26.29
C TYR A 143 10.48 -22.81 27.60
N GLN A 144 10.08 -21.74 28.30
CA GLN A 144 9.41 -21.87 29.59
C GLN A 144 8.06 -22.58 29.48
N LEU A 145 7.31 -22.36 28.40
CA LEU A 145 6.05 -23.07 28.16
C LEU A 145 6.26 -24.58 28.01
N VAL A 146 7.34 -25.00 27.34
CA VAL A 146 7.67 -26.41 27.18
C VAL A 146 8.12 -27.02 28.51
N VAL A 147 8.97 -26.31 29.27
CA VAL A 147 9.40 -26.75 30.61
C VAL A 147 8.22 -26.88 31.56
N ASP A 148 7.31 -25.90 31.60
CA ASP A 148 6.11 -25.92 32.44
C ASP A 148 5.24 -27.16 32.16
N GLN A 149 5.24 -27.68 30.92
CA GLN A 149 4.39 -28.80 30.50
C GLN A 149 5.09 -30.18 30.59
N LEU A 150 6.38 -30.25 30.23
CA LEU A 150 7.11 -31.52 30.08
C LEU A 150 8.14 -31.78 31.20
N GLY A 151 8.56 -30.73 31.91
CA GLY A 151 9.66 -30.77 32.88
C GLY A 151 11.03 -30.63 32.23
N GLU A 152 11.98 -30.03 32.96
CA GLU A 152 13.34 -29.74 32.47
C GLU A 152 14.09 -30.98 32.01
N GLU A 153 13.97 -32.10 32.73
CA GLU A 153 14.68 -33.34 32.40
C GLU A 153 14.30 -33.88 31.01
N LYS A 154 13.01 -33.86 30.68
CA LYS A 154 12.53 -34.29 29.35
C LYS A 154 12.97 -33.34 28.25
N VAL A 155 13.04 -32.04 28.53
CA VAL A 155 13.53 -31.04 27.57
C VAL A 155 15.03 -31.26 27.32
N ALA A 156 15.82 -31.46 28.38
CA ALA A 156 17.26 -31.70 28.28
C ALA A 156 17.62 -32.93 27.43
N GLN A 157 16.76 -33.94 27.39
CA GLN A 157 16.95 -35.16 26.59
C GLN A 157 16.32 -35.08 25.19
N ALA A 158 15.65 -33.99 24.85
CA ALA A 158 14.88 -33.88 23.61
C ALA A 158 15.75 -33.55 22.40
N ILE A 159 15.17 -33.80 21.23
CA ILE A 159 15.56 -33.21 19.95
C ILE A 159 14.59 -32.06 19.69
N ALA A 160 15.09 -30.86 19.35
CA ALA A 160 14.25 -29.74 18.91
C ALA A 160 14.52 -29.36 17.46
N ILE A 161 13.46 -29.16 16.68
CA ILE A 161 13.52 -28.73 15.27
C ILE A 161 12.67 -27.46 15.11
N THR A 162 13.27 -26.39 14.60
CA THR A 162 12.62 -25.09 14.33
C THR A 162 13.30 -24.39 13.15
N ASP A 163 12.64 -23.40 12.55
CA ASP A 163 13.19 -22.47 11.58
C ASP A 163 13.57 -21.11 12.21
N SER A 164 13.20 -20.87 13.48
CA SER A 164 13.28 -19.55 14.09
C SER A 164 14.48 -19.38 15.04
N PRO A 165 15.33 -18.35 14.85
CA PRO A 165 16.38 -18.02 15.81
C PRO A 165 15.82 -17.49 17.14
N ASN A 166 14.53 -17.12 17.21
CA ASN A 166 13.89 -16.72 18.47
C ASN A 166 13.80 -17.89 19.47
N ASP A 167 13.95 -19.13 19.00
CA ASP A 167 13.95 -20.33 19.83
C ASP A 167 15.33 -20.70 20.39
N ASN A 168 16.33 -19.83 20.24
CA ASN A 168 17.66 -20.03 20.82
C ASN A 168 17.64 -20.48 22.30
N PRO A 169 16.78 -19.95 23.19
CA PRO A 169 16.68 -20.46 24.57
C PRO A 169 16.25 -21.94 24.65
N LEU A 170 15.36 -22.38 23.77
CA LEU A 170 14.93 -23.78 23.70
C LEU A 170 16.03 -24.66 23.09
N LEU A 171 16.65 -24.19 21.99
CA LEU A 171 17.74 -24.91 21.33
C LEU A 171 18.96 -25.09 22.26
N ALA A 172 19.24 -24.13 23.13
CA ALA A 172 20.32 -24.23 24.11
C ALA A 172 20.04 -25.24 25.24
N ALA A 173 18.77 -25.63 25.43
CA ALA A 173 18.34 -26.46 26.55
C ALA A 173 18.04 -27.91 26.19
N VAL A 174 18.19 -28.30 24.92
CA VAL A 174 17.92 -29.67 24.43
C VAL A 174 19.22 -30.41 24.08
N ALA A 175 19.15 -31.74 24.00
CA ALA A 175 20.30 -32.57 23.64
C ALA A 175 20.72 -32.38 22.17
N GLU A 176 19.75 -32.30 21.26
CA GLU A 176 20.01 -32.11 19.82
C GLU A 176 19.19 -30.95 19.24
N PRO A 177 19.81 -29.77 19.04
CA PRO A 177 19.16 -28.62 18.42
C PRO A 177 19.34 -28.61 16.89
N TYR A 178 18.23 -28.43 16.17
CA TYR A 178 18.23 -28.24 14.71
C TYR A 178 17.49 -26.95 14.34
N LEU A 179 18.23 -25.98 13.81
CA LEU A 179 17.70 -24.77 13.19
C LEU A 179 17.75 -24.94 11.66
N VAL A 180 16.60 -25.06 11.02
CA VAL A 180 16.49 -25.43 9.60
C VAL A 180 15.61 -24.44 8.85
N THR A 181 16.16 -23.81 7.81
CA THR A 181 15.36 -23.03 6.86
C THR A 181 14.81 -23.92 5.76
N TRP A 182 13.48 -24.00 5.64
CA TRP A 182 12.82 -24.87 4.68
C TRP A 182 12.62 -24.14 3.33
N PRO A 183 13.08 -24.72 2.19
CA PRO A 183 12.92 -24.08 0.88
C PRO A 183 11.47 -23.86 0.45
N GLY A 184 10.54 -24.64 0.98
CA GLY A 184 9.11 -24.53 0.70
C GLY A 184 8.35 -23.59 1.64
N ALA A 185 9.01 -22.95 2.61
CA ALA A 185 8.35 -22.04 3.55
C ALA A 185 7.94 -20.73 2.85
N GLU A 186 6.70 -20.30 3.05
CA GLU A 186 6.13 -19.08 2.47
C GLU A 186 5.70 -18.07 3.55
N TYR A 187 6.26 -16.87 3.49
CA TYR A 187 6.01 -15.79 4.44
C TYR A 187 4.99 -14.79 3.88
N VAL A 188 3.71 -15.13 4.00
CA VAL A 188 2.62 -14.35 3.40
C VAL A 188 1.79 -13.63 4.47
N PRO A 189 1.71 -12.29 4.42
CA PRO A 189 0.80 -11.54 5.28
C PRO A 189 -0.68 -11.83 5.00
N ALA A 190 -1.49 -11.85 6.05
CA ALA A 190 -2.93 -12.01 5.97
C ALA A 190 -3.59 -10.98 5.04
N LEU A 191 -4.56 -11.45 4.23
CA LEU A 191 -5.37 -10.60 3.34
C LEU A 191 -4.57 -9.79 2.31
N SER A 192 -3.34 -10.20 2.00
CA SER A 192 -2.46 -9.57 1.01
C SER A 192 -3.01 -9.56 -0.43
N ASP A 193 -4.01 -10.38 -0.73
CA ASP A 193 -4.75 -10.42 -2.00
C ASP A 193 -5.92 -9.42 -2.05
N THR A 194 -6.22 -8.74 -0.94
CA THR A 194 -7.35 -7.81 -0.83
C THR A 194 -6.90 -6.40 -1.16
N TYR A 195 -7.48 -5.83 -2.21
CA TYR A 195 -7.22 -4.46 -2.60
C TYR A 195 -7.81 -3.47 -1.59
N ILE A 196 -6.91 -2.68 -1.01
CA ILE A 196 -7.22 -1.49 -0.25
C ILE A 196 -6.62 -0.30 -1.02
N PRO A 197 -7.43 0.72 -1.38
CA PRO A 197 -6.93 1.89 -2.10
C PRO A 197 -5.67 2.46 -1.46
N PHE A 198 -4.69 2.83 -2.29
CA PHE A 198 -3.42 3.46 -1.89
C PHE A 198 -2.46 2.56 -1.12
N PHE A 199 -2.86 1.34 -0.74
CA PHE A 199 -1.97 0.43 -0.02
C PHE A 199 -0.76 0.07 -0.88
N TYR A 200 -0.99 -0.23 -2.16
CA TYR A 200 0.09 -0.59 -3.07
C TYR A 200 1.05 0.59 -3.24
N LEU A 201 0.55 1.80 -3.41
CA LEU A 201 1.39 3.01 -3.48
C LEU A 201 2.23 3.21 -2.21
N GLU A 202 1.62 3.18 -1.03
CA GLU A 202 2.27 3.53 0.24
C GLU A 202 3.17 2.43 0.80
N ARG A 203 2.85 1.16 0.56
CA ARG A 203 3.57 0.02 1.16
C ARG A 203 4.48 -0.69 0.17
N ILE A 204 4.16 -0.64 -1.12
CA ILE A 204 4.85 -1.41 -2.14
C ILE A 204 5.63 -0.48 -3.07
N LYS A 205 4.96 0.43 -3.80
CA LYS A 205 5.64 1.25 -4.81
C LYS A 205 6.57 2.31 -4.23
N ARG A 206 6.15 2.96 -3.13
CA ARG A 206 6.82 4.11 -2.51
C ARG A 206 6.88 4.01 -0.97
N PRO A 207 7.47 2.93 -0.43
CA PRO A 207 7.49 2.68 1.01
C PRO A 207 8.18 3.80 1.78
N GLY A 208 7.47 4.40 2.74
CA GLY A 208 8.01 5.43 3.64
C GLY A 208 8.05 6.86 3.06
N GLU A 209 7.69 7.06 1.79
CA GLU A 209 7.71 8.39 1.15
C GLU A 209 6.49 9.26 1.54
N LYS A 210 5.47 8.67 2.19
CA LYS A 210 4.17 9.32 2.50
C LYS A 210 3.52 9.89 1.24
N TYR A 211 3.49 9.07 0.18
CA TYR A 211 3.15 9.47 -1.17
C TYR A 211 1.73 10.05 -1.29
N PHE A 212 0.76 9.46 -0.59
CA PHE A 212 -0.62 9.92 -0.48
C PHE A 212 -0.68 11.37 0.03
N LEU A 213 0.01 11.66 1.13
CA LEU A 213 0.01 13.01 1.70
C LEU A 213 0.78 14.00 0.81
N ARG A 214 2.00 13.63 0.36
CA ARG A 214 2.91 14.57 -0.30
C ARG A 214 2.59 14.83 -1.76
N VAL A 215 2.11 13.81 -2.47
CA VAL A 215 1.84 13.84 -3.91
C VAL A 215 0.35 13.88 -4.20
N ILE A 216 -0.47 13.02 -3.60
CA ILE A 216 -1.90 12.99 -3.92
C ILE A 216 -2.60 14.22 -3.33
N LEU A 217 -2.46 14.47 -2.02
CA LEU A 217 -3.12 15.61 -1.39
C LEU A 217 -2.35 16.92 -1.62
N ALA A 218 -1.09 16.98 -1.19
CA ALA A 218 -0.34 18.24 -1.19
C ALA A 218 0.19 18.67 -2.58
N ASP A 219 -0.03 17.86 -3.62
CA ASP A 219 0.34 18.22 -5.00
C ASP A 219 -0.87 18.11 -5.95
N ASP A 220 -1.36 16.90 -6.26
CA ASP A 220 -2.45 16.71 -7.23
C ASP A 220 -3.75 17.43 -6.80
N TRP A 221 -4.22 17.21 -5.57
CA TRP A 221 -5.47 17.81 -5.09
C TRP A 221 -5.38 19.32 -4.98
N LEU A 222 -4.27 19.87 -4.45
CA LEU A 222 -4.08 21.31 -4.38
C LEU A 222 -4.02 21.97 -5.76
N VAL A 223 -3.38 21.35 -6.75
CA VAL A 223 -3.41 21.84 -8.14
C VAL A 223 -4.84 21.91 -8.67
N LEU A 224 -5.64 20.87 -8.44
CA LEU A 224 -7.05 20.87 -8.84
C LEU A 224 -7.84 21.95 -8.09
N ILE A 225 -7.63 22.14 -6.79
CA ILE A 225 -8.28 23.20 -6.00
C ILE A 225 -7.98 24.57 -6.58
N PHE A 226 -6.69 24.89 -6.77
CA PHE A 226 -6.29 26.20 -7.26
C PHE A 226 -6.77 26.48 -8.68
N ALA A 227 -6.86 25.45 -9.53
CA ALA A 227 -7.33 25.63 -10.90
C ALA A 227 -8.85 25.69 -11.03
N THR A 228 -9.61 24.94 -10.23
CA THR A 228 -11.06 24.74 -10.44
C THR A 228 -11.91 25.28 -9.30
N SER A 229 -11.53 25.02 -8.05
CA SER A 229 -12.36 25.40 -6.89
C SER A 229 -12.32 26.90 -6.63
N TRP A 230 -11.25 27.58 -7.04
CA TRP A 230 -11.09 29.03 -6.90
C TRP A 230 -12.21 29.83 -7.58
N ILE A 231 -12.70 29.35 -8.74
CA ILE A 231 -13.74 30.03 -9.51
C ILE A 231 -15.15 29.54 -9.16
N SER A 232 -15.28 28.57 -8.25
CA SER A 232 -16.57 28.06 -7.83
C SER A 232 -17.24 29.03 -6.85
N PRO A 233 -18.57 29.24 -6.91
CA PRO A 233 -19.29 30.02 -5.90
C PRO A 233 -19.29 29.34 -4.52
N VAL A 234 -19.00 28.03 -4.44
CA VAL A 234 -18.90 27.26 -3.19
C VAL A 234 -17.57 26.48 -3.13
N PRO A 235 -16.43 27.18 -2.98
CA PRO A 235 -15.09 26.61 -3.14
C PRO A 235 -14.80 25.39 -2.25
N VAL A 236 -15.31 25.39 -1.02
CA VAL A 236 -15.05 24.31 -0.04
C VAL A 236 -15.77 23.02 -0.43
N LEU A 237 -17.05 23.11 -0.84
CA LEU A 237 -17.79 21.94 -1.32
C LEU A 237 -17.20 21.43 -2.62
N HIS A 238 -16.80 22.32 -3.53
CA HIS A 238 -16.14 21.96 -4.77
C HIS A 238 -14.79 21.27 -4.53
N ALA A 239 -13.99 21.72 -3.55
CA ALA A 239 -12.74 21.06 -3.17
C ALA A 239 -12.99 19.64 -2.64
N GLY A 240 -14.03 19.44 -1.82
CA GLY A 240 -14.45 18.12 -1.34
C GLY A 240 -14.92 17.20 -2.48
N MET A 241 -15.71 17.72 -3.42
CA MET A 241 -16.14 17.01 -4.62
C MET A 241 -14.95 16.50 -5.43
N VAL A 242 -14.00 17.40 -5.73
CA VAL A 242 -12.78 17.07 -6.47
C VAL A 242 -11.91 16.06 -5.72
N LEU A 243 -11.87 16.10 -4.38
CA LEU A 243 -11.15 15.09 -3.58
C LEU A 243 -11.71 13.70 -3.83
N PHE A 244 -13.04 13.52 -3.76
CA PHE A 244 -13.68 12.22 -3.99
C PHE A 244 -13.42 11.68 -5.39
N PHE A 245 -13.51 12.54 -6.41
CA PHE A 245 -13.13 12.16 -7.77
C PHE A 245 -11.63 11.85 -7.89
N LEU A 246 -10.75 12.59 -7.21
CA LEU A 246 -9.31 12.30 -7.21
C LEU A 246 -9.01 10.93 -6.59
N LEU A 247 -9.64 10.60 -5.47
CA LEU A 247 -9.47 9.30 -4.83
C LEU A 247 -10.01 8.16 -5.71
N SER A 248 -11.15 8.38 -6.36
CA SER A 248 -11.73 7.46 -7.34
C SER A 248 -10.79 7.22 -8.53
N PHE A 249 -10.24 8.30 -9.11
CA PHE A 249 -9.27 8.27 -10.20
C PHE A 249 -8.04 7.46 -9.82
N TRP A 250 -7.50 7.72 -8.62
CA TRP A 250 -6.29 7.06 -8.16
C TRP A 250 -6.47 5.56 -7.92
N CYS A 251 -7.67 5.09 -7.63
CA CYS A 251 -7.91 3.65 -7.53
C CYS A 251 -7.59 2.94 -8.85
N ILE A 252 -7.95 3.54 -9.99
CA ILE A 252 -7.66 2.98 -11.31
C ILE A 252 -6.21 3.26 -11.72
N TYR A 253 -5.69 4.44 -11.41
CA TYR A 253 -4.30 4.80 -11.71
C TYR A 253 -3.29 3.91 -10.96
N GLU A 254 -3.59 3.52 -9.72
CA GLU A 254 -2.77 2.61 -8.91
C GLU A 254 -2.63 1.22 -9.55
N VAL A 255 -3.68 0.70 -10.19
CA VAL A 255 -3.63 -0.56 -10.96
C VAL A 255 -2.54 -0.49 -12.04
N GLY A 256 -2.41 0.67 -12.67
CA GLY A 256 -1.38 0.93 -13.66
C GLY A 256 0.03 0.70 -13.12
N TYR A 257 0.32 1.20 -11.92
CA TYR A 257 1.62 0.98 -11.28
C TYR A 257 1.84 -0.48 -10.89
N LEU A 258 0.83 -1.15 -10.36
CA LEU A 258 0.91 -2.59 -10.04
C LEU A 258 1.25 -3.42 -11.29
N GLU A 259 0.56 -3.15 -12.39
CA GLU A 259 0.78 -3.82 -13.66
C GLU A 259 2.17 -3.48 -14.22
N ASN A 260 2.63 -2.22 -14.08
CA ASN A 260 3.97 -1.82 -14.50
C ASN A 260 5.07 -2.66 -13.84
N ASP A 261 4.96 -2.88 -12.52
CA ASP A 261 5.94 -3.68 -11.78
C ASP A 261 5.90 -5.15 -12.19
N ARG A 262 4.70 -5.71 -12.44
CA ARG A 262 4.56 -7.10 -12.94
C ARG A 262 5.16 -7.27 -14.33
N VAL A 263 4.89 -6.34 -15.25
CA VAL A 263 5.48 -6.37 -16.60
C VAL A 263 6.99 -6.19 -16.52
N ALA A 264 7.47 -5.30 -15.66
CA ALA A 264 8.91 -5.10 -15.46
C ALA A 264 9.58 -6.38 -14.97
N GLU A 265 9.03 -7.04 -13.96
CA GLU A 265 9.56 -8.31 -13.45
C GLU A 265 9.62 -9.40 -14.53
N GLN A 266 8.60 -9.49 -15.40
CA GLN A 266 8.52 -10.53 -16.40
C GLN A 266 9.42 -10.29 -17.62
N PHE A 267 9.58 -9.03 -18.06
CA PHE A 267 10.18 -8.72 -19.36
C PHE A 267 11.45 -7.85 -19.28
N GLU A 268 11.72 -7.15 -18.18
CA GLU A 268 12.91 -6.30 -18.07
C GLU A 268 14.11 -7.08 -17.52
N LYS A 269 15.30 -6.91 -18.13
CA LYS A 269 16.56 -7.52 -17.65
C LYS A 269 16.97 -7.06 -16.25
N SER A 270 16.58 -5.84 -15.88
CA SER A 270 16.96 -5.20 -14.62
C SER A 270 15.77 -4.36 -14.11
N PRO A 271 14.73 -5.00 -13.56
CA PRO A 271 13.53 -4.31 -13.12
C PRO A 271 13.82 -3.48 -11.86
N THR A 272 13.20 -2.31 -11.79
CA THR A 272 13.30 -1.41 -10.62
C THR A 272 12.11 -1.65 -9.70
N LEU A 273 12.21 -2.68 -8.85
CA LEU A 273 11.19 -3.08 -7.87
C LEU A 273 11.62 -2.68 -6.47
N SER A 274 10.66 -2.39 -5.60
CA SER A 274 10.94 -2.11 -4.20
C SER A 274 11.27 -3.39 -3.43
N ASN A 275 11.96 -3.26 -2.30
CA ASN A 275 12.28 -4.40 -1.43
C ASN A 275 11.02 -5.07 -0.84
N THR A 276 9.90 -4.34 -0.76
CA THR A 276 8.63 -4.87 -0.26
C THR A 276 7.79 -5.53 -1.35
N TYR A 277 8.17 -5.41 -2.63
CA TYR A 277 7.42 -5.99 -3.74
C TYR A 277 7.26 -7.51 -3.60
N SER A 278 8.36 -8.25 -3.39
CA SER A 278 8.32 -9.72 -3.27
C SER A 278 7.42 -10.22 -2.14
N ILE A 279 7.32 -9.47 -1.05
CA ILE A 279 6.53 -9.81 0.15
C ILE A 279 5.03 -9.69 -0.13
N TYR A 280 4.62 -8.66 -0.85
CA TYR A 280 3.21 -8.35 -1.12
C TYR A 280 2.78 -8.65 -2.56
N LYS A 281 3.63 -9.31 -3.35
CA LYS A 281 3.35 -9.74 -4.71
C LYS A 281 2.30 -10.87 -4.68
N ARG A 282 1.04 -10.49 -4.60
CA ARG A 282 -0.09 -11.38 -4.86
C ARG A 282 -1.05 -10.77 -5.87
N GLU A 283 -1.91 -11.64 -6.39
CA GLU A 283 -2.91 -11.26 -7.38
C GLU A 283 -4.02 -10.43 -6.74
N MET A 284 -3.93 -9.12 -6.91
CA MET A 284 -5.08 -8.23 -6.74
C MET A 284 -6.20 -8.64 -7.70
N LYS A 285 -7.42 -8.80 -7.18
CA LYS A 285 -8.61 -9.04 -7.99
C LYS A 285 -8.97 -7.79 -8.81
N TRP A 286 -9.04 -7.93 -10.13
CA TRP A 286 -9.22 -6.82 -11.07
C TRP A 286 -10.48 -5.98 -10.85
N GLN A 287 -11.53 -6.56 -10.24
CA GLN A 287 -12.80 -5.88 -9.97
C GLN A 287 -12.73 -4.92 -8.78
N GLN A 288 -11.86 -5.18 -7.80
CA GLN A 288 -11.87 -4.43 -6.54
C GLN A 288 -11.53 -2.93 -6.72
N PRO A 289 -10.54 -2.54 -7.56
CA PRO A 289 -10.29 -1.13 -7.83
C PRO A 289 -11.48 -0.39 -8.42
N TRP A 290 -12.27 -1.03 -9.28
CA TRP A 290 -13.48 -0.44 -9.86
C TRP A 290 -14.59 -0.25 -8.83
N ILE A 291 -14.77 -1.22 -7.94
CA ILE A 291 -15.74 -1.11 -6.84
C ILE A 291 -15.38 0.07 -5.94
N TRP A 292 -14.10 0.18 -5.55
CA TRP A 292 -13.63 1.31 -4.74
C TRP A 292 -13.70 2.65 -5.47
N ALA A 293 -13.34 2.68 -6.75
CA ALA A 293 -13.48 3.88 -7.57
C ALA A 293 -14.94 4.34 -7.61
N ALA A 294 -15.90 3.42 -7.74
CA ALA A 294 -17.32 3.72 -7.70
C ALA A 294 -17.77 4.24 -6.33
N ILE A 295 -17.42 3.53 -5.24
CA ILE A 295 -17.73 3.94 -3.86
C ILE A 295 -17.23 5.37 -3.58
N LEU A 296 -16.00 5.67 -4.00
CA LEU A 296 -15.40 6.99 -3.80
C LEU A 296 -15.99 8.06 -4.72
N ALA A 297 -16.47 7.70 -5.91
CA ALA A 297 -17.11 8.65 -6.83
C ALA A 297 -18.52 9.05 -6.38
N ILE A 298 -19.26 8.19 -5.66
CA ILE A 298 -20.65 8.45 -5.25
C ILE A 298 -20.78 9.76 -4.45
N PRO A 299 -20.01 10.01 -3.37
CA PRO A 299 -20.06 11.29 -2.66
C PRO A 299 -19.67 12.48 -3.54
N GLY A 300 -18.71 12.29 -4.46
CA GLY A 300 -18.33 13.31 -5.43
C GLY A 300 -19.48 13.68 -6.37
N LEU A 301 -20.24 12.70 -6.86
CA LEU A 301 -21.42 12.91 -7.70
C LEU A 301 -22.56 13.62 -6.96
N PHE A 302 -22.78 13.29 -5.68
CA PHE A 302 -23.74 14.01 -4.84
C PHE A 302 -23.34 15.48 -4.66
N LEU A 303 -22.08 15.75 -4.30
CA LEU A 303 -21.58 17.11 -4.16
C LEU A 303 -21.64 17.89 -5.47
N LEU A 304 -21.31 17.26 -6.60
CA LEU A 304 -21.43 17.87 -7.93
C LEU A 304 -22.85 18.32 -8.20
N ASN A 305 -23.84 17.45 -7.95
CA ASN A 305 -25.25 17.78 -8.14
C ASN A 305 -25.67 18.95 -7.24
N SER A 306 -25.26 18.94 -5.96
CA SER A 306 -25.56 20.03 -5.01
C SER A 306 -24.94 21.37 -5.42
N ILE A 307 -23.76 21.37 -6.05
CA ILE A 307 -23.08 22.59 -6.53
C ILE A 307 -23.77 23.13 -7.79
N GLN A 308 -24.25 22.25 -8.68
CA GLN A 308 -24.91 22.63 -9.93
C GLN A 308 -26.35 23.09 -9.72
N SER A 309 -27.07 22.53 -8.75
CA SER A 309 -28.39 23.02 -8.35
C SER A 309 -28.25 24.39 -7.67
N GLN A 310 -28.47 25.48 -8.42
CA GLN A 310 -28.35 26.87 -7.95
C GLN A 310 -29.29 27.22 -6.77
N PHE A 311 -30.23 26.35 -6.39
CA PHE A 311 -31.12 26.52 -5.25
C PHE A 311 -31.02 25.35 -4.27
N PHE A 312 -30.42 25.62 -3.10
CA PHE A 312 -30.36 24.71 -1.94
C PHE A 312 -31.75 24.19 -1.48
N LEU A 313 -32.83 24.89 -1.88
CA LEU A 313 -34.23 24.57 -1.56
C LEU A 313 -34.88 23.53 -2.51
N GLU A 314 -34.50 23.45 -3.79
CA GLU A 314 -35.02 22.44 -4.72
C GLU A 314 -34.47 21.03 -4.43
N TYR A 315 -33.30 20.96 -3.78
CA TYR A 315 -32.68 19.71 -3.37
C TYR A 315 -33.57 18.89 -2.42
N PHE A 316 -34.37 19.55 -1.58
CA PHE A 316 -35.30 18.86 -0.68
C PHE A 316 -36.52 18.26 -1.41
N THR A 317 -36.81 18.72 -2.62
CA THR A 317 -37.95 18.23 -3.41
C THR A 317 -37.60 17.11 -4.40
N ASN A 318 -36.34 17.01 -4.85
CA ASN A 318 -35.88 15.91 -5.70
C ASN A 318 -34.40 15.54 -5.43
N PRO A 319 -34.11 14.92 -4.26
CA PRO A 319 -32.74 14.71 -3.78
C PRO A 319 -31.92 13.63 -4.54
N MET A 320 -32.44 13.02 -5.62
CA MET A 320 -31.94 11.71 -6.10
C MET A 320 -31.65 11.58 -7.60
N THR A 321 -31.55 12.64 -8.39
CA THR A 321 -31.13 12.49 -9.79
C THR A 321 -29.65 12.83 -9.95
N ILE A 322 -28.78 11.82 -9.78
CA ILE A 322 -27.40 11.94 -10.27
C ILE A 322 -27.47 12.02 -11.80
N PRO A 323 -26.92 13.07 -12.45
CA PRO A 323 -26.98 13.17 -13.89
C PRO A 323 -26.24 11.99 -14.54
N VAL A 324 -26.95 11.22 -15.37
CA VAL A 324 -26.40 10.04 -16.08
C VAL A 324 -25.17 10.43 -16.92
N ILE A 325 -25.17 11.64 -17.46
CA ILE A 325 -24.05 12.20 -18.24
C ILE A 325 -22.79 12.33 -17.37
N SER A 326 -22.89 12.86 -16.15
CA SER A 326 -21.74 13.00 -15.24
C SER A 326 -21.13 11.64 -14.87
N VAL A 327 -21.99 10.64 -14.60
CA VAL A 327 -21.55 9.26 -14.36
C VAL A 327 -20.84 8.68 -15.59
N THR A 328 -21.44 8.86 -16.77
CA THR A 328 -20.91 8.36 -18.04
C THR A 328 -19.56 8.97 -18.36
N LEU A 329 -19.42 10.30 -18.23
CA LEU A 329 -18.16 11.01 -18.47
C LEU A 329 -17.08 10.57 -17.49
N TRP A 330 -17.42 10.40 -16.21
CA TRP A 330 -16.46 9.93 -15.21
C TRP A 330 -15.98 8.51 -15.47
N ILE A 331 -16.91 7.58 -15.74
CA ILE A 331 -16.56 6.19 -16.08
C ILE A 331 -15.73 6.15 -17.36
N ALA A 332 -16.10 6.92 -18.39
CA ALA A 332 -15.34 7.00 -19.64
C ALA A 332 -13.90 7.46 -19.39
N LEU A 333 -13.68 8.48 -18.55
CA LEU A 333 -12.34 8.91 -18.16
C LEU A 333 -11.56 7.79 -17.47
N LEU A 334 -12.16 7.09 -16.50
CA LEU A 334 -11.51 5.98 -15.79
C LEU A 334 -11.12 4.84 -16.74
N VAL A 335 -11.98 4.51 -17.70
CA VAL A 335 -11.70 3.52 -18.75
C VAL A 335 -10.54 3.98 -19.64
N LEU A 336 -10.53 5.24 -20.09
CA LEU A 336 -9.45 5.80 -20.90
C LEU A 336 -8.11 5.79 -20.16
N VAL A 337 -8.11 6.11 -18.87
CA VAL A 337 -6.92 6.01 -18.00
C VAL A 337 -6.44 4.57 -17.94
N ARG A 338 -7.34 3.60 -17.70
CA ARG A 338 -6.99 2.17 -17.62
C ARG A 338 -6.37 1.67 -18.93
N ILE A 339 -6.98 2.00 -20.06
CA ILE A 339 -6.50 1.61 -21.40
C ILE A 339 -5.14 2.25 -21.67
N SER A 340 -5.01 3.56 -21.43
CA SER A 340 -3.75 4.27 -21.69
C SER A 340 -2.60 3.75 -20.83
N PHE A 341 -2.87 3.40 -19.57
CA PHE A 341 -1.86 2.82 -18.69
C PHE A 341 -1.51 1.39 -19.10
N TRP A 342 -2.49 0.60 -19.54
CA TRP A 342 -2.25 -0.72 -20.11
C TRP A 342 -1.30 -0.62 -21.30
N VAL A 343 -1.61 0.22 -22.29
CA VAL A 343 -0.74 0.45 -23.46
C VAL A 343 0.64 0.95 -23.02
N TYR A 344 0.71 1.90 -22.09
CA TYR A 344 1.96 2.41 -21.52
C TYR A 344 2.85 1.32 -20.91
N ASN A 345 2.24 0.31 -20.28
CA ASN A 345 2.98 -0.78 -19.63
C ASN A 345 3.58 -1.78 -20.61
N TYR A 346 2.92 -2.05 -21.73
CA TYR A 346 3.32 -3.08 -22.70
C TYR A 346 4.12 -2.56 -23.90
N ILE A 347 4.36 -1.25 -23.97
CA ILE A 347 5.21 -0.62 -25.00
C ILE A 347 6.63 -0.40 -24.46
N ASP A 348 7.60 -0.36 -25.37
CA ASP A 348 9.00 -0.11 -25.05
C ASP A 348 9.22 1.20 -24.26
N LYS A 349 10.35 1.27 -23.55
CA LYS A 349 10.66 2.37 -22.63
C LYS A 349 10.81 3.73 -23.32
N GLN A 350 11.23 3.75 -24.59
CA GLN A 350 11.44 4.97 -25.35
C GLN A 350 10.09 5.57 -25.74
N THR A 351 9.23 4.76 -26.36
CA THR A 351 7.92 5.17 -26.87
C THR A 351 6.94 5.51 -25.75
N ARG A 352 6.94 4.78 -24.62
CA ARG A 352 6.02 5.06 -23.49
C ARG A 352 6.23 6.45 -22.87
N THR A 353 7.35 7.11 -23.12
CA THR A 353 7.62 8.48 -22.66
C THR A 353 6.62 9.51 -23.20
N TRP A 354 6.09 9.28 -24.40
CA TRP A 354 5.04 10.12 -24.98
C TRP A 354 3.67 9.86 -24.35
N LEU A 355 3.35 8.60 -24.07
CA LEU A 355 2.11 8.23 -23.36
C LEU A 355 2.08 8.75 -21.93
N TYR A 356 3.24 8.93 -21.29
CA TYR A 356 3.31 9.55 -19.96
C TYR A 356 2.72 10.96 -19.93
N LEU A 357 2.89 11.74 -21.00
CA LEU A 357 2.29 13.08 -21.12
C LEU A 357 0.76 13.01 -21.06
N ILE A 358 0.17 12.06 -21.79
CA ILE A 358 -1.28 11.83 -21.83
C ILE A 358 -1.78 11.43 -20.43
N LEU A 359 -1.08 10.51 -19.76
CA LEU A 359 -1.41 10.11 -18.39
C LEU A 359 -1.33 11.29 -17.40
N GLN A 360 -0.34 12.18 -17.54
CA GLN A 360 -0.28 13.38 -16.72
C GLN A 360 -1.42 14.36 -17.04
N ALA A 361 -1.81 14.48 -18.31
CA ALA A 361 -2.94 15.31 -18.70
C ALA A 361 -4.27 14.81 -18.09
N TYR A 362 -4.50 13.50 -18.01
CA TYR A 362 -5.69 12.97 -17.33
C TYR A 362 -5.76 13.33 -15.85
N LYS A 363 -4.62 13.40 -15.16
CA LYS A 363 -4.55 13.77 -13.74
C LYS A 363 -4.96 15.21 -13.44
N THR A 364 -4.99 16.07 -14.46
CA THR A 364 -5.36 17.49 -14.33
C THR A 364 -6.58 17.81 -15.19
N PHE A 365 -6.40 17.85 -16.51
CA PHE A 365 -7.43 18.20 -17.49
C PHE A 365 -8.60 17.22 -17.52
N GLY A 366 -8.42 15.96 -17.11
CA GLY A 366 -9.52 14.99 -17.04
C GLY A 366 -10.68 15.44 -16.14
N PHE A 367 -10.39 16.21 -15.10
CA PHE A 367 -11.40 16.73 -14.18
C PHE A 367 -12.27 17.83 -14.81
N LEU A 368 -11.83 18.45 -15.91
CA LEU A 368 -12.63 19.44 -16.65
C LEU A 368 -13.81 18.83 -17.40
N LEU A 369 -13.93 17.50 -17.45
CA LEU A 369 -15.16 16.85 -17.94
C LEU A 369 -16.37 17.13 -17.04
N LEU A 370 -16.13 17.38 -15.75
CA LEU A 370 -17.17 17.63 -14.74
C LEU A 370 -17.07 19.01 -14.09
N THR A 371 -15.98 19.73 -14.33
CA THR A 371 -15.68 21.02 -13.70
C THR A 371 -15.29 22.05 -14.75
N SER A 372 -15.23 23.31 -14.36
CA SER A 372 -14.72 24.38 -15.20
C SER A 372 -13.43 24.96 -14.61
N THR A 373 -12.67 25.64 -15.46
CA THR A 373 -11.50 26.41 -15.06
C THR A 373 -11.42 27.69 -15.90
N ASN A 374 -10.60 28.65 -15.45
CA ASN A 374 -10.30 29.86 -16.20
C ASN A 374 -8.89 29.75 -16.84
N ILE A 375 -8.43 30.84 -17.45
CA ILE A 375 -7.12 30.87 -18.10
C ILE A 375 -5.98 30.57 -17.10
N VAL A 376 -6.01 31.15 -15.90
CA VAL A 376 -4.95 30.95 -14.89
C VAL A 376 -4.87 29.48 -14.45
N GLY A 377 -6.02 28.85 -14.19
CA GLY A 377 -6.08 27.42 -13.86
C GLY A 377 -5.61 26.53 -15.01
N THR A 378 -5.94 26.89 -16.25
CA THR A 378 -5.45 26.19 -17.46
C THR A 378 -3.91 26.26 -17.55
N LEU A 379 -3.32 27.43 -17.30
CA LEU A 379 -1.86 27.58 -17.30
C LEU A 379 -1.19 26.77 -16.17
N LEU A 380 -1.82 26.69 -14.99
CA LEU A 380 -1.35 25.84 -13.90
C LEU A 380 -1.38 24.36 -14.28
N PHE A 381 -2.47 23.87 -14.88
CA PHE A 381 -2.56 22.50 -15.37
C PHE A 381 -1.49 22.20 -16.43
N SER A 382 -1.28 23.09 -17.39
CA SER A 382 -0.22 22.98 -18.38
C SER A 382 1.16 22.91 -17.73
N ALA A 383 1.45 23.80 -16.76
CA ALA A 383 2.72 23.79 -16.04
C ALA A 383 2.93 22.49 -15.23
N GLN A 384 1.88 21.97 -14.59
CA GLN A 384 1.92 20.70 -13.85
C GLN A 384 2.21 19.51 -14.78
N VAL A 385 1.55 19.45 -15.93
CA VAL A 385 1.71 18.37 -16.92
C VAL A 385 3.11 18.43 -17.53
N LEU A 386 3.53 19.60 -18.01
CA LEU A 386 4.83 19.77 -18.66
C LEU A 386 5.99 19.54 -17.70
N SER A 387 5.94 20.06 -16.48
CA SER A 387 7.02 19.86 -15.51
C SER A 387 7.26 18.38 -15.21
N ARG A 388 6.20 17.59 -14.98
CA ARG A 388 6.29 16.14 -14.75
C ARG A 388 6.77 15.40 -16.00
N TRP A 389 6.26 15.77 -17.16
CA TRP A 389 6.64 15.13 -18.42
C TRP A 389 8.11 15.39 -18.76
N ILE A 390 8.59 16.63 -18.64
CA ILE A 390 9.99 17.00 -18.86
C ILE A 390 10.90 16.25 -17.87
N CYS A 391 10.56 16.20 -16.58
CA CYS A 391 11.34 15.42 -15.62
C CYS A 391 11.42 13.94 -15.99
N TYR A 392 10.31 13.36 -16.47
CA TYR A 392 10.29 11.96 -16.91
C TYR A 392 11.07 11.73 -18.20
N LEU A 393 11.01 12.66 -19.15
CA LEU A 393 11.80 12.67 -20.37
C LEU A 393 13.29 12.68 -20.04
N THR A 394 13.74 13.61 -19.18
CA THR A 394 15.12 13.70 -18.72
C THR A 394 15.56 12.41 -18.03
N TYR A 395 14.75 11.86 -17.12
CA TYR A 395 15.06 10.58 -16.47
C TYR A 395 15.27 9.41 -17.45
N ARG A 396 14.62 9.44 -18.62
CA ARG A 396 14.70 8.36 -19.62
C ARG A 396 15.79 8.55 -20.65
N TYR A 397 16.03 9.78 -21.09
CA TYR A 397 16.96 10.08 -22.18
C TYR A 397 18.31 10.61 -21.70
N ALA A 398 18.35 11.23 -20.52
CA ALA A 398 19.60 11.67 -19.94
C ALA A 398 20.20 10.49 -19.18
N HIS A 399 21.39 10.05 -19.60
CA HIS A 399 22.15 9.02 -18.88
C HIS A 399 22.37 9.45 -17.41
N LYS A 400 22.67 8.48 -16.53
CA LYS A 400 22.65 8.58 -15.04
C LYS A 400 23.30 9.83 -14.42
N ASP A 401 24.11 10.57 -15.17
CA ASP A 401 24.85 11.76 -14.74
C ASP A 401 24.02 13.06 -14.78
N TRP A 402 22.87 13.09 -15.46
CA TRP A 402 21.96 14.25 -15.41
C TRP A 402 21.11 14.19 -14.14
N LEU A 403 21.69 14.78 -13.09
CA LEU A 403 21.14 15.01 -11.77
C LEU A 403 19.68 15.52 -11.77
N ASN A 404 18.87 14.88 -10.92
CA ASN A 404 17.65 15.36 -10.26
C ASN A 404 17.12 16.73 -10.73
N LEU A 405 16.46 16.76 -11.89
CA LEU A 405 15.79 17.98 -12.37
C LEU A 405 14.78 18.46 -11.31
N PRO A 406 14.82 19.73 -10.89
CA PRO A 406 14.00 20.24 -9.80
C PRO A 406 12.56 20.45 -10.26
N GLY A 407 11.77 19.38 -10.30
CA GLY A 407 10.44 19.39 -10.93
C GLY A 407 9.44 20.38 -10.33
N GLU A 408 9.49 20.65 -9.02
CA GLU A 408 8.60 21.60 -8.37
C GLU A 408 8.97 23.05 -8.72
N LEU A 409 10.27 23.35 -8.79
CA LEU A 409 10.76 24.63 -9.27
C LEU A 409 10.49 24.81 -10.77
N LEU A 410 10.68 23.76 -11.58
CA LEU A 410 10.39 23.78 -13.01
C LEU A 410 8.93 24.12 -13.28
N ARG A 411 7.98 23.57 -12.51
CA ARG A 411 6.57 23.96 -12.59
C ARG A 411 6.38 25.45 -12.34
N CYS A 412 7.02 25.99 -11.29
CA CYS A 412 6.95 27.41 -10.97
C CYS A 412 7.43 28.27 -12.15
N LEU A 413 8.55 27.88 -12.78
CA LEU A 413 9.12 28.58 -13.93
C LEU A 413 8.20 28.49 -15.16
N ILE A 414 7.70 27.30 -15.49
CA ILE A 414 6.78 27.12 -16.63
C ILE A 414 5.49 27.91 -16.40
N PHE A 415 4.90 27.85 -15.20
CA PHE A 415 3.70 28.62 -14.87
C PHE A 415 3.96 30.13 -15.04
N SER A 416 5.07 30.64 -14.51
CA SER A 416 5.44 32.05 -14.61
C SER A 416 5.63 32.46 -16.07
N PHE A 417 6.34 31.65 -16.85
CA PHE A 417 6.56 31.89 -18.27
C PHE A 417 5.24 31.94 -19.05
N LEU A 418 4.36 30.97 -18.86
CA LEU A 418 3.06 30.91 -19.51
C LEU A 418 2.17 32.10 -19.12
N LEU A 419 2.19 32.48 -17.84
CA LEU A 419 1.42 33.62 -17.33
C LEU A 419 1.92 34.95 -17.92
N MET A 420 3.25 35.15 -17.98
CA MET A 420 3.86 36.31 -18.64
C MET A 420 3.56 36.36 -20.13
N ALA A 421 3.64 35.21 -20.83
CA ALA A 421 3.35 35.14 -22.25
C ALA A 421 1.90 35.55 -22.55
N ILE A 422 0.94 35.08 -21.74
CA ILE A 422 -0.47 35.49 -21.86
C ILE A 422 -0.63 36.99 -21.55
N ALA A 423 -0.06 37.49 -20.45
CA ALA A 423 -0.18 38.91 -20.08
C ALA A 423 0.37 39.84 -21.16
N VAL A 424 1.50 39.49 -21.77
CA VAL A 424 2.08 40.24 -22.91
C VAL A 424 1.21 40.12 -24.15
N GLY A 425 0.73 38.90 -24.47
CA GLY A 425 -0.08 38.63 -25.65
C GLY A 425 -1.45 39.31 -25.63
N THR A 426 -2.11 39.37 -24.47
CA THR A 426 -3.41 40.04 -24.29
C THR A 426 -3.26 41.52 -23.92
N ARG A 427 -2.05 41.97 -23.61
CA ARG A 427 -1.76 43.30 -23.02
C ARG A 427 -2.54 43.54 -21.72
N ASP A 428 -2.85 42.47 -20.98
CA ASP A 428 -3.58 42.54 -19.71
C ASP A 428 -2.68 42.08 -18.55
N VAL A 429 -2.18 43.06 -17.79
CA VAL A 429 -1.34 42.82 -16.61
C VAL A 429 -2.14 42.31 -15.40
N HIS A 430 -3.47 42.41 -15.39
CA HIS A 430 -4.29 41.91 -14.29
C HIS A 430 -4.21 40.39 -14.15
N VAL A 431 -3.90 39.68 -15.24
CA VAL A 431 -3.64 38.23 -15.23
C VAL A 431 -2.46 37.86 -14.32
N LEU A 432 -1.48 38.76 -14.15
CA LEU A 432 -0.30 38.53 -13.30
C LEU A 432 -0.58 38.74 -11.81
N TRP A 433 -1.53 39.62 -11.48
CA TRP A 433 -1.75 40.10 -10.11
C TRP A 433 -3.13 39.79 -9.54
N ASN A 434 -3.87 38.85 -10.14
CA ASN A 434 -5.10 38.36 -9.54
C ASN A 434 -4.81 37.43 -8.34
N GLY A 435 -5.76 37.35 -7.40
CA GLY A 435 -5.57 36.58 -6.16
C GLY A 435 -5.26 35.09 -6.41
N GLN A 436 -5.81 34.51 -7.48
CA GLN A 436 -5.57 33.11 -7.85
C GLN A 436 -4.10 32.89 -8.24
N ALA A 437 -3.58 33.71 -9.16
CA ALA A 437 -2.21 33.66 -9.63
C ALA A 437 -1.23 33.87 -8.48
N PHE A 438 -1.52 34.81 -7.58
CA PHE A 438 -0.70 35.08 -6.40
C PHE A 438 -0.60 33.88 -5.45
N VAL A 439 -1.73 33.25 -5.11
CA VAL A 439 -1.75 32.06 -4.25
C VAL A 439 -1.03 30.88 -4.91
N ILE A 440 -1.25 30.66 -6.21
CA ILE A 440 -0.53 29.63 -6.98
C ILE A 440 0.98 29.86 -6.94
N PHE A 441 1.41 31.12 -7.10
CA PHE A 441 2.82 31.48 -7.08
C PHE A 441 3.46 31.21 -5.71
N ILE A 442 2.81 31.64 -4.62
CA ILE A 442 3.24 31.35 -3.25
C ILE A 442 3.37 29.84 -3.04
N TRP A 443 2.37 29.07 -3.44
CA TRP A 443 2.38 27.62 -3.27
C TRP A 443 3.49 26.95 -4.10
N CYS A 444 3.66 27.34 -5.36
CA CYS A 444 4.72 26.84 -6.23
C CYS A 444 6.11 27.14 -5.67
N LEU A 445 6.36 28.36 -5.21
CA LEU A 445 7.61 28.74 -4.54
C LEU A 445 7.81 27.96 -3.24
N TYR A 446 6.77 27.81 -2.42
CA TYR A 446 6.86 27.05 -1.18
C TYR A 446 7.26 25.60 -1.46
N ARG A 447 6.65 24.93 -2.45
CA ARG A 447 7.05 23.58 -2.86
C ARG A 447 8.50 23.56 -3.34
N GLY A 448 8.85 24.39 -4.31
CA GLY A 448 10.18 24.47 -4.90
C GLY A 448 11.30 25.03 -4.00
N ARG A 449 11.00 25.53 -2.80
CA ARG A 449 11.96 26.30 -1.96
C ARG A 449 13.26 25.55 -1.67
N LEU A 450 13.20 24.25 -1.38
CA LEU A 450 14.39 23.47 -1.05
C LEU A 450 15.25 23.23 -2.29
N GLN A 451 14.61 23.06 -3.45
CA GLN A 451 15.30 22.92 -4.73
C GLN A 451 15.97 24.24 -5.12
N LEU A 452 15.27 25.37 -4.93
CA LEU A 452 15.81 26.70 -5.16
C LEU A 452 17.01 26.98 -4.26
N LEU A 453 16.90 26.72 -2.95
CA LEU A 453 18.01 26.87 -2.01
C LEU A 453 19.20 25.98 -2.40
N SER A 454 18.95 24.74 -2.83
CA SER A 454 20.00 23.85 -3.32
C SER A 454 20.73 24.42 -4.54
N ILE A 455 20.00 24.97 -5.51
CA ILE A 455 20.58 25.59 -6.71
C ILE A 455 21.41 26.83 -6.34
N LEU A 456 20.86 27.70 -5.49
CA LEU A 456 21.56 28.91 -5.04
C LEU A 456 22.83 28.57 -4.27
N ASN A 457 22.80 27.54 -3.42
CA ASN A 457 23.97 27.09 -2.66
C ASN A 457 25.03 26.41 -3.53
N GLN A 458 24.63 25.83 -4.67
CA GLN A 458 25.53 25.21 -5.64
C GLN A 458 26.06 26.21 -6.66
N ALA A 459 25.54 27.44 -6.70
CA ALA A 459 26.01 28.46 -7.61
C ALA A 459 27.44 28.88 -7.26
N HIS A 460 28.35 28.68 -8.21
CA HIS A 460 29.73 29.11 -8.13
C HIS A 460 30.09 29.81 -9.44
N CYS A 461 31.15 30.62 -9.42
CA CYS A 461 31.62 31.26 -10.64
C CYS A 461 32.11 30.21 -11.64
N ILE A 462 31.96 30.48 -12.94
CA ILE A 462 32.32 29.53 -14.01
C ILE A 462 33.78 29.06 -13.97
N TYR A 463 34.70 29.86 -13.42
CA TYR A 463 36.11 29.47 -13.27
C TYR A 463 36.35 28.44 -12.15
N GLN A 464 35.36 28.24 -11.27
CA GLN A 464 35.36 27.20 -10.24
C GLN A 464 34.56 25.97 -10.67
N ASP A 465 34.07 25.98 -11.92
CA ASP A 465 33.24 24.92 -12.44
C ASP A 465 34.03 23.62 -12.55
N ARG A 466 33.44 22.55 -12.06
CA ARG A 466 33.97 21.19 -12.12
C ARG A 466 33.22 20.35 -13.14
N TRP A 467 32.44 20.99 -14.02
CA TRP A 467 31.67 20.36 -15.08
C TRP A 467 32.58 19.81 -16.18
N GLU A 468 33.21 18.67 -15.92
CA GLU A 468 33.84 17.85 -16.95
C GLU A 468 32.77 16.93 -17.57
N VAL A 469 32.19 17.35 -18.70
CA VAL A 469 31.46 16.41 -19.56
C VAL A 469 32.51 15.51 -20.19
N LYS A 470 32.65 14.27 -19.70
CA LYS A 470 33.35 13.25 -20.48
C LYS A 470 32.55 13.05 -21.79
N PRO A 471 33.19 13.23 -22.96
CA PRO A 471 32.52 13.07 -24.24
C PRO A 471 31.96 11.67 -24.46
#